data_AF-A0A3D4ERZ2-F1
#
_entry.id   AF-A0A3D4ERZ2-F1
#
_cell.length_a   1.000
_cell.length_b   1.000
_cell.length_c   1.000
_cell.angle_alpha   90.00
_cell.angle_beta   90.00
_cell.angle_gamma   90.00
#
_symmetry.space_group_name_H-M   'P 1'
#
loop_
_entity.id
_entity.type
_entity.pdbx_description
1 polymer ?
#
loop_
_entity_poly.entity_id
_entity_poly.type
_entity_poly.pdbx_seq_one_letter_code
_entity_poly.pdbx_strand_id
1 'polypeptide(L)'
;AEDAVSEATPIFVDAVKGITFADAKTILLGADDSATTYLQNKTSTQLYDKFNPVIKSSFSKVGADQIWSNLITKYNALPLTNDVNPDLTDYVTQEALKGVYTMIAVEEKEIRTDFSARTTTLLKKVFALQD
;
A
#
# COMPACT_ATOMS: atom_id res chain seq x y z
N ALA A 1 -16.08 1.39 -0.16
CA ALA A 1 -14.91 0.52 0.09
C ALA A 1 -14.72 -0.44 -1.08
N GLU A 2 -15.77 -1.16 -1.47
CA GLU A 2 -15.78 -2.05 -2.65
C GLU A 2 -15.31 -1.34 -3.95
N ASP A 3 -15.80 -0.13 -4.23
CA ASP A 3 -15.41 0.63 -5.43
C ASP A 3 -13.90 0.96 -5.52
N ALA A 4 -13.24 1.18 -4.38
CA ALA A 4 -11.80 1.46 -4.36
C ALA A 4 -10.99 0.18 -4.64
N VAL A 5 -11.46 -0.98 -4.19
CA VAL A 5 -10.79 -2.27 -4.43
C VAL A 5 -10.85 -2.65 -5.92
N SER A 6 -11.96 -2.37 -6.59
CA SER A 6 -12.08 -2.62 -8.03
C SER A 6 -11.13 -1.74 -8.87
N GLU A 7 -10.84 -0.51 -8.44
CA GLU A 7 -9.89 0.38 -9.12
C GLU A 7 -8.42 -0.01 -8.84
N ALA A 8 -8.14 -0.57 -7.66
CA ALA A 8 -6.78 -0.93 -7.25
C ALA A 8 -6.25 -2.20 -7.92
N THR A 9 -7.14 -3.19 -8.09
CA THR A 9 -6.76 -4.53 -8.54
C THR A 9 -6.06 -4.52 -9.90
N PRO A 10 -6.56 -3.82 -10.94
CA PRO A 10 -5.88 -3.75 -12.23
C PRO A 10 -4.47 -3.16 -12.15
N ILE A 11 -4.26 -2.17 -11.29
CA ILE A 11 -2.96 -1.50 -11.12
C ILE A 11 -1.91 -2.50 -10.58
N PHE A 12 -2.27 -3.29 -9.57
CA PHE A 12 -1.38 -4.33 -9.05
C PHE A 12 -1.13 -5.44 -10.07
N VAL A 13 -2.17 -5.88 -10.78
CA VAL A 13 -2.05 -6.92 -11.81
C VAL A 13 -1.10 -6.46 -12.92
N ASP A 14 -1.21 -5.22 -13.37
CA ASP A 14 -0.35 -4.68 -14.42
C ASP A 14 1.10 -4.51 -13.93
N ALA A 15 1.31 -4.08 -12.67
CA ALA A 15 2.64 -4.06 -12.07
C ALA A 15 3.27 -5.46 -12.00
N VAL A 16 2.50 -6.49 -11.63
CA VAL A 16 2.98 -7.88 -11.59
C VAL A 16 3.28 -8.40 -12.99
N LYS A 17 2.44 -8.11 -13.99
CA LYS A 17 2.70 -8.48 -15.40
C LYS A 17 3.92 -7.78 -15.97
N GLY A 18 4.25 -6.60 -15.46
CA GLY A 18 5.43 -5.82 -15.83
C GLY A 18 6.75 -6.29 -15.21
N ILE A 19 6.73 -7.33 -14.34
CA ILE A 19 7.94 -7.87 -13.72
C ILE A 19 8.85 -8.48 -14.79
N THR A 20 10.07 -7.94 -14.88
CA THR A 20 11.12 -8.53 -15.72
C THR A 20 11.82 -9.67 -14.98
N PHE A 21 12.59 -10.49 -15.69
CA PHE A 21 13.42 -11.52 -15.05
C PHE A 21 14.45 -10.93 -14.08
N ALA A 22 14.98 -9.73 -14.36
CA ALA A 22 15.92 -9.05 -13.48
C ALA A 22 15.23 -8.59 -12.18
N ASP A 23 14.00 -8.05 -12.30
CA ASP A 23 13.18 -7.69 -11.14
C ASP A 23 12.87 -8.94 -10.31
N ALA A 24 12.40 -10.01 -10.94
CA ALA A 24 12.07 -11.27 -10.25
C ALA A 24 13.26 -11.84 -9.47
N LYS A 25 14.47 -11.80 -10.05
CA LYS A 25 15.69 -12.22 -9.37
C LYS A 25 16.03 -11.32 -8.18
N THR A 26 15.91 -10.00 -8.37
CA THR A 26 16.16 -9.01 -7.32
C THR A 26 15.18 -9.16 -6.16
N ILE A 27 13.90 -9.38 -6.48
CA ILE A 27 12.85 -9.64 -5.49
C ILE A 27 13.16 -10.93 -4.74
N LEU A 28 13.46 -12.03 -5.43
CA LEU A 28 13.71 -13.32 -4.79
C LEU A 28 14.90 -13.29 -3.84
N LEU A 29 16.02 -12.70 -4.27
CA LEU A 29 17.29 -12.69 -3.53
C LEU A 29 17.46 -11.47 -2.60
N GLY A 30 16.48 -10.56 -2.60
CA GLY A 30 16.50 -9.34 -1.80
C GLY A 30 16.05 -9.55 -0.36
N ALA A 31 15.84 -8.44 0.35
CA ALA A 31 15.28 -8.41 1.69
C ALA A 31 13.84 -8.93 1.75
N ASP A 32 13.34 -9.15 2.97
CA ASP A 32 12.04 -9.77 3.23
C ASP A 32 10.83 -8.98 2.68
N ASP A 33 11.02 -7.70 2.34
CA ASP A 33 10.01 -6.77 1.82
C ASP A 33 10.28 -6.33 0.37
N SER A 34 11.12 -7.06 -0.37
CA SER A 34 11.55 -6.65 -1.72
C SER A 34 10.40 -6.62 -2.72
N ALA A 35 9.46 -7.56 -2.66
CA ALA A 35 8.29 -7.57 -3.53
C ALA A 35 7.35 -6.42 -3.17
N THR A 36 7.16 -6.17 -1.88
CA THR A 36 6.37 -5.05 -1.36
C THR A 36 6.94 -3.72 -1.85
N THR A 37 8.24 -3.52 -1.68
CA THR A 37 8.94 -2.31 -2.14
C THR A 37 8.81 -2.13 -3.64
N TYR A 38 8.95 -3.21 -4.42
CA TYR A 38 8.74 -3.17 -5.87
C TYR A 38 7.32 -2.71 -6.22
N LEU A 39 6.30 -3.35 -5.64
CA LEU A 39 4.91 -3.00 -5.90
C LEU A 39 4.60 -1.57 -5.47
N GLN A 40 5.08 -1.15 -4.30
CA GLN A 40 4.92 0.21 -3.81
C GLN A 40 5.48 1.23 -4.79
N ASN A 41 6.70 1.03 -5.28
CA ASN A 41 7.34 1.93 -6.24
C ASN A 41 6.62 1.98 -7.60
N LYS A 42 6.00 0.88 -8.02
CA LYS A 42 5.30 0.80 -9.31
C LYS A 42 3.86 1.30 -9.27
N THR A 43 3.21 1.25 -8.11
CA THR A 43 1.75 1.43 -8.02
C THR A 43 1.31 2.65 -7.22
N SER A 44 2.13 3.20 -6.32
CA SER A 44 1.70 4.23 -5.36
C SER A 44 1.06 5.45 -5.99
N THR A 45 1.67 6.02 -7.03
CA THR A 45 1.14 7.22 -7.70
C THR A 45 -0.22 6.93 -8.34
N GLN A 46 -0.33 5.84 -9.10
CA GLN A 46 -1.57 5.48 -9.78
C GLN A 46 -2.70 5.18 -8.78
N LEU A 47 -2.37 4.46 -7.70
CA LEU A 47 -3.34 4.16 -6.64
C LEU A 47 -3.79 5.43 -5.92
N TYR A 48 -2.87 6.35 -5.62
CA TYR A 48 -3.20 7.64 -5.04
C TYR A 48 -4.16 8.44 -5.93
N ASP A 49 -3.83 8.57 -7.22
CA ASP A 49 -4.63 9.32 -8.19
C ASP A 49 -6.05 8.76 -8.35
N LYS A 50 -6.22 7.44 -8.15
CA LYS A 50 -7.51 6.77 -8.18
C LYS A 50 -8.28 6.88 -6.87
N PHE A 51 -7.61 6.76 -5.74
CA PHE A 51 -8.27 6.72 -4.43
C PHE A 51 -8.64 8.11 -3.92
N ASN A 52 -7.77 9.10 -4.13
CA ASN A 52 -7.97 10.46 -3.64
C ASN A 52 -9.35 11.04 -4.05
N PRO A 53 -9.78 11.03 -5.32
CA PRO A 53 -11.07 11.61 -5.70
C PRO A 53 -12.28 10.86 -5.10
N VAL A 54 -12.18 9.53 -4.94
CA VAL A 54 -13.24 8.69 -4.34
C VAL A 54 -13.39 9.02 -2.85
N ILE A 55 -12.26 9.13 -2.14
CA ILE A 55 -12.20 9.50 -0.73
C ILE A 55 -12.71 10.94 -0.54
N LYS A 56 -12.24 11.88 -1.36
CA LYS A 56 -12.68 13.28 -1.35
C LYS A 56 -14.19 13.40 -1.49
N SER A 57 -14.76 12.72 -2.48
CA SER A 57 -16.22 12.71 -2.70
C SER A 57 -16.97 12.18 -1.47
N SER A 58 -16.40 11.19 -0.78
CA SER A 58 -17.00 10.61 0.43
C SER A 58 -16.98 11.59 1.61
N PHE A 59 -15.87 12.31 1.82
CA PHE A 59 -15.75 13.27 2.91
C PHE A 59 -16.52 14.57 2.68
N SER A 60 -16.51 15.10 1.46
CA SER A 60 -17.26 16.32 1.15
C SER A 60 -18.78 16.15 1.33
N LYS A 61 -19.32 14.93 1.15
CA LYS A 61 -20.74 14.64 1.41
C LYS A 61 -21.15 14.80 2.87
N VAL A 62 -20.20 14.65 3.79
CA VAL A 62 -20.46 14.66 5.25
C VAL A 62 -19.79 15.85 5.96
N GLY A 63 -19.12 16.74 5.22
CA GLY A 63 -18.42 17.91 5.77
C GLY A 63 -17.24 17.58 6.69
N ALA A 64 -16.67 16.37 6.55
CA ALA A 64 -15.60 15.90 7.44
C ALA A 64 -14.27 16.66 7.23
N ASP A 65 -14.05 17.18 6.03
CA ASP A 65 -12.86 17.96 5.65
C ASP A 65 -12.69 19.23 6.50
N GLN A 66 -13.77 20.00 6.69
CA GLN A 66 -13.75 21.22 7.50
C GLN A 66 -13.55 20.94 8.99
N ILE A 67 -14.20 19.89 9.51
CA ILE A 67 -14.08 19.51 10.92
C ILE A 67 -12.65 19.05 11.22
N TRP A 68 -12.10 18.20 10.36
CA TRP A 68 -10.73 17.70 10.48
C TRP A 68 -9.70 18.83 10.43
N SER A 69 -9.78 19.69 9.41
CA SER A 69 -8.82 20.80 9.26
C SER A 69 -8.80 21.69 10.51
N ASN A 70 -9.97 22.09 11.02
CA ASN A 70 -10.07 22.90 12.23
C ASN A 70 -9.51 22.20 13.48
N LEU A 71 -9.75 20.90 13.62
CA LEU A 71 -9.28 20.12 14.77
C LEU A 71 -7.77 19.91 14.70
N ILE A 72 -7.26 19.47 13.56
CA ILE A 72 -5.84 19.13 13.38
C ILE A 72 -4.96 20.37 13.40
N THR A 73 -5.41 21.50 12.86
CA THR A 73 -4.66 22.76 12.99
C THR A 73 -4.50 23.16 14.46
N LYS A 74 -5.51 22.94 15.31
CA LYS A 74 -5.39 23.19 16.75
C LYS A 74 -4.48 22.17 17.45
N TYR A 75 -4.57 20.89 17.06
CA TYR A 75 -3.70 19.84 17.59
C TYR A 75 -2.24 20.12 17.28
N ASN A 76 -1.90 20.45 16.02
CA ASN A 76 -0.53 20.79 15.60
C ASN A 76 0.00 22.08 16.25
N ALA A 77 -0.87 22.97 16.72
CA ALA A 77 -0.46 24.17 17.43
C ALA A 77 -0.02 23.92 18.89
N LEU A 78 -0.21 22.70 19.42
CA LEU A 78 0.23 22.34 20.76
C LEU A 78 1.73 22.06 20.78
N PRO A 79 2.48 22.52 21.81
CA PRO A 79 3.87 22.14 21.96
C PRO A 79 3.98 20.64 22.28
N LEU A 80 5.07 20.01 21.82
CA LEU A 80 5.40 18.59 22.04
C LEU A 80 4.46 17.58 21.35
N THR A 81 3.68 18.01 20.36
CA THR A 81 2.95 17.10 19.44
C THR A 81 3.72 16.87 18.15
N ASN A 82 3.44 15.74 17.47
CA ASN A 82 3.90 15.51 16.11
C ASN A 82 2.86 16.05 15.13
N ASP A 83 3.29 16.84 14.16
CA ASP A 83 2.40 17.42 13.15
C ASP A 83 1.67 16.35 12.35
N VAL A 84 0.37 16.56 12.16
CA VAL A 84 -0.51 15.74 11.33
C VAL A 84 -0.98 16.56 10.14
N ASN A 85 -1.12 15.93 8.99
CA ASN A 85 -1.60 16.60 7.79
C ASN A 85 -3.06 17.11 7.97
N PRO A 86 -3.30 18.43 7.86
CA PRO A 86 -4.65 18.99 8.01
C PRO A 86 -5.54 18.77 6.77
N ASP A 87 -5.00 18.28 5.64
CA ASP A 87 -5.81 17.78 4.54
C ASP A 87 -6.27 16.35 4.84
N LEU A 88 -7.53 16.21 5.24
CA LEU A 88 -8.14 14.92 5.55
C LEU A 88 -8.09 13.94 4.38
N THR A 89 -8.31 14.45 3.16
CA THR A 89 -8.36 13.60 1.97
C THR A 89 -6.99 13.02 1.70
N ASP A 90 -5.97 13.87 1.70
CA ASP A 90 -4.59 13.44 1.48
C ASP A 90 -4.12 12.50 2.61
N TYR A 91 -4.35 12.87 3.87
CA TYR A 91 -4.00 12.06 5.04
C TYR A 91 -4.58 10.64 4.96
N VAL A 92 -5.90 10.53 4.75
CA VAL A 92 -6.55 9.21 4.72
C VAL A 92 -6.16 8.42 3.48
N THR A 93 -5.93 9.09 2.34
CA THR A 93 -5.45 8.39 1.13
C THR A 93 -4.08 7.78 1.39
N GLN A 94 -3.16 8.53 1.98
CA GLN A 94 -1.81 8.03 2.31
C GLN A 94 -1.86 6.90 3.35
N GLU A 95 -2.66 7.03 4.41
CA GLU A 95 -2.80 5.98 5.42
C GLU A 95 -3.47 4.71 4.86
N ALA A 96 -4.42 4.85 3.93
CA ALA A 96 -5.00 3.70 3.23
C ALA A 96 -3.97 2.97 2.38
N LEU A 97 -3.17 3.69 1.59
CA LEU A 97 -2.10 3.10 0.79
C LEU A 97 -1.04 2.42 1.68
N LYS A 98 -0.63 3.08 2.77
CA LYS A 98 0.28 2.52 3.76
C LYS A 98 -0.27 1.22 4.35
N GLY A 99 -1.57 1.18 4.69
CA GLY A 99 -2.24 -0.02 5.17
C GLY A 99 -2.19 -1.16 4.15
N VAL A 100 -2.45 -0.87 2.86
CA VAL A 100 -2.36 -1.87 1.79
C VAL A 100 -0.95 -2.47 1.70
N TYR A 101 0.09 -1.64 1.65
CA TYR A 101 1.47 -2.15 1.56
C TYR A 101 1.92 -2.86 2.83
N THR A 102 1.42 -2.45 4.00
CA THR A 102 1.68 -3.15 5.26
C THR A 102 1.15 -4.58 5.19
N MET A 103 -0.06 -4.79 4.68
CA MET A 103 -0.62 -6.13 4.52
C MET A 103 0.11 -6.96 3.47
N ILE A 104 0.56 -6.35 2.38
CA ILE A 104 1.40 -7.03 1.39
C ILE A 104 2.73 -7.46 2.01
N ALA A 105 3.37 -6.63 2.84
CA ALA A 105 4.61 -6.98 3.54
C ALA A 105 4.42 -8.16 4.50
N VAL A 106 3.29 -8.20 5.20
CA VAL A 106 2.95 -9.32 6.09
C VAL A 106 2.84 -10.62 5.28
N GLU A 107 2.08 -10.61 4.19
CA GLU A 107 1.92 -11.79 3.33
C GLU A 107 3.24 -12.21 2.67
N GLU A 108 4.04 -11.26 2.19
CA GLU A 108 5.36 -11.55 1.61
C GLU A 108 6.27 -12.25 2.63
N LYS A 109 6.29 -11.74 3.87
CA LYS A 109 7.08 -12.34 4.95
C LYS A 109 6.61 -13.74 5.29
N GLU A 110 5.30 -13.98 5.32
CA GLU A 110 4.75 -15.32 5.53
C GLU A 110 5.20 -16.29 4.42
N ILE A 111 5.10 -15.91 3.15
CA ILE A 111 5.55 -16.73 2.01
C ILE A 111 7.06 -17.04 2.08
N ARG A 112 7.88 -16.06 2.51
CA ARG A 112 9.34 -16.23 2.64
C ARG A 112 9.71 -17.18 3.77
N THR A 113 9.10 -17.00 4.95
CA THR A 113 9.54 -17.67 6.18
C THR A 113 8.81 -18.98 6.47
N ASP A 114 7.58 -19.15 5.98
CA ASP A 114 6.77 -20.33 6.25
C ASP A 114 6.59 -21.19 4.98
N PHE A 115 7.16 -22.39 5.01
CA PHE A 115 7.01 -23.36 3.92
C PHE A 115 5.54 -23.77 3.69
N SER A 116 4.70 -23.72 4.72
CA SER A 116 3.27 -24.04 4.61
C SER A 116 2.48 -22.96 3.86
N ALA A 117 2.92 -21.70 3.93
CA ALA A 117 2.36 -20.58 3.16
C ALA A 117 2.71 -20.67 1.66
N ARG A 118 3.75 -21.44 1.30
CA ARG A 118 4.11 -21.74 -0.11
C ARG A 118 3.17 -22.81 -0.68
N THR A 119 1.89 -22.49 -0.81
CA THR A 119 0.81 -23.45 -1.14
C THR A 119 0.92 -24.04 -2.55
N THR A 120 1.63 -23.37 -3.47
CA THR A 120 1.75 -23.80 -4.88
C THR A 120 3.09 -24.47 -5.17
N THR A 121 3.10 -25.38 -6.15
CA THR A 121 4.34 -26.04 -6.61
C THR A 121 5.35 -25.03 -7.16
N LEU A 122 4.88 -23.95 -7.78
CA LEU A 122 5.74 -22.89 -8.31
C LEU A 122 6.43 -22.14 -7.17
N LEU A 123 5.69 -21.70 -6.15
CA LEU A 123 6.26 -21.02 -4.98
C LEU A 123 7.30 -21.88 -4.27
N LYS A 124 6.99 -23.17 -4.04
CA LYS A 124 7.96 -24.11 -3.45
C LYS A 124 9.26 -24.21 -4.24
N LYS A 125 9.19 -24.29 -5.57
CA LYS A 125 10.37 -24.37 -6.45
C LYS A 125 11.18 -23.09 -6.49
N VAL A 126 10.52 -21.93 -6.52
CA VAL A 126 11.17 -20.62 -6.58
C VAL A 126 11.93 -20.34 -5.29
N PHE A 127 11.31 -20.58 -4.14
CA PHE A 127 11.94 -20.31 -2.85
C PHE A 127 12.93 -21.38 -2.38
N ALA A 128 12.88 -22.60 -2.94
CA ALA A 128 13.92 -23.61 -2.73
C ALA A 128 15.30 -23.22 -3.30
N LEU A 129 15.40 -22.16 -4.11
CA LEU A 129 16.66 -21.58 -4.58
C LEU A 129 17.22 -20.52 -3.61
N GLN A 130 16.41 -20.08 -2.65
CA GLN A 130 16.78 -19.11 -1.62
C GLN A 130 17.26 -19.81 -0.34
N ASP A 131 16.65 -20.96 0.01
CA ASP A 131 16.99 -21.83 1.15
C ASP A 131 18.32 -22.60 0.90
#